data_AF-A0A6A4NNC0-F1
#
_entry.id   AF-A0A6A4NNC0-F1
#
_cell.length_a   1.000
_cell.length_b   1.000
_cell.length_c   1.000
_cell.angle_alpha   90.00
_cell.angle_beta   90.00
_cell.angle_gamma   90.00
#
_symmetry.space_group_name_H-M   'P 1'
#
loop_
_entity.id
_entity.type
_entity.pdbx_description
1 polymer ?
#
loop_
_entity_poly.entity_id
_entity_poly.type
_entity_poly.pdbx_seq_one_letter_code
_entity_poly.pdbx_strand_id
1 'polypeptide(L)'
;MTFRILANSKPCPKCKRPIEKNQGCMHMTCTPPCKFEFCWLCLGAWSDHGERTGGFYACNRYETAKQEGVYDETERRREMAKNSLERYTHYYERWASNQSSRQKALSDLHQMQTVHIEKLSDTQCQPESQLKFITEAWLQIVECRRVLKWTYAYGYYLPEHERARKQFFEYLQGEAESGLERLHQCAEKELQVFLDDEDPSREFNDFRTKLAGLTSVTRNYFENLVEALENGLSDVYSNGANSSKTTSSKNAAGSSKRVGRGKGTIRASMSNRMTDDNLWSCEHCTYANAKSATTCQMCNQQRP
;
A
#
# COMPACT_ATOMS: atom_id res chain seq x y z
N MET A 1 -20.00 16.50 -2.30
CA MET A 1 -21.17 15.64 -2.60
C MET A 1 -21.72 15.76 -4.03
N THR A 2 -21.25 16.68 -4.87
CA THR A 2 -21.77 16.94 -6.23
C THR A 2 -21.33 15.92 -7.29
N PHE A 3 -20.21 15.23 -7.10
CA PHE A 3 -19.60 14.39 -8.15
C PHE A 3 -20.25 13.00 -8.29
N ARG A 4 -20.72 12.39 -7.20
CA ARG A 4 -21.43 11.09 -7.18
C ARG A 4 -22.75 11.13 -7.94
N ILE A 5 -23.43 12.28 -7.87
CA ILE A 5 -24.69 12.55 -8.54
C ILE A 5 -24.52 12.55 -10.06
N LEU A 6 -23.43 13.11 -10.58
CA LEU A 6 -23.22 13.23 -12.02
C LEU A 6 -22.97 11.87 -12.71
N ALA A 7 -22.37 10.91 -12.00
CA ALA A 7 -21.98 9.62 -12.57
C ALA A 7 -23.15 8.65 -12.76
N ASN A 8 -24.17 8.68 -11.88
CA ASN A 8 -25.25 7.68 -11.86
C ASN A 8 -26.67 8.25 -12.04
N SER A 9 -26.80 9.56 -12.24
CA SER A 9 -28.10 10.23 -12.35
C SER A 9 -28.24 11.05 -13.64
N LYS A 10 -29.47 11.19 -14.13
CA LYS A 10 -29.83 12.16 -15.17
C LYS A 10 -30.72 13.25 -14.56
N PRO A 11 -30.59 14.52 -14.98
CA PRO A 11 -31.44 15.59 -14.49
C PRO A 11 -32.87 15.41 -15.03
N CYS A 12 -33.87 15.63 -14.18
CA CYS A 12 -35.26 15.73 -14.60
C CYS A 12 -35.39 16.84 -15.67
N PRO A 13 -36.02 16.57 -16.83
CA PRO A 13 -36.15 17.58 -17.88
C PRO A 13 -36.93 18.83 -17.43
N LYS A 14 -37.90 18.66 -16.51
CA LYS A 14 -38.76 19.73 -15.98
C LYS A 14 -38.15 20.53 -14.82
N CYS A 15 -37.63 19.86 -13.79
CA CYS A 15 -37.15 20.53 -12.57
C CYS A 15 -35.63 20.46 -12.33
N LYS A 16 -34.89 19.82 -13.25
CA LYS A 16 -33.42 19.63 -13.21
C LYS A 16 -32.87 18.87 -12.01
N ARG A 17 -33.70 18.37 -11.10
CA ARG A 17 -33.27 17.51 -10.00
C ARG A 17 -32.65 16.21 -10.53
N PRO A 18 -31.52 15.74 -9.98
CA PRO A 18 -30.91 14.48 -10.37
C PRO A 18 -31.80 13.29 -10.01
N ILE A 19 -31.95 12.34 -10.93
CA ILE A 19 -32.71 11.10 -10.78
C ILE A 19 -31.81 9.92 -11.13
N GLU A 20 -31.64 8.98 -10.22
CA GLU A 20 -30.96 7.70 -10.47
C GLU A 20 -31.91 6.71 -11.15
N LYS A 21 -31.38 5.87 -12.04
CA LYS A 21 -32.18 4.90 -12.78
C LYS A 21 -32.66 3.77 -11.86
N ASN A 22 -33.96 3.48 -11.84
CA ASN A 22 -34.45 2.23 -11.24
C ASN A 22 -34.15 1.05 -12.20
N GLN A 23 -33.90 -0.14 -11.66
CA GLN A 23 -33.41 -1.27 -12.45
C GLN A 23 -34.46 -1.73 -13.48
N GLY A 24 -34.30 -1.31 -14.75
CA GLY A 24 -34.94 -1.92 -15.92
C GLY A 24 -36.01 -1.09 -16.64
N CYS A 25 -36.63 -0.08 -16.02
CA CYS A 25 -37.72 0.68 -16.66
C CYS A 25 -37.22 1.93 -17.42
N MET A 26 -37.69 2.15 -18.66
CA MET A 26 -37.41 3.39 -19.41
C MET A 26 -38.36 4.53 -19.05
N HIS A 27 -39.50 4.22 -18.42
CA HIS A 27 -40.45 5.20 -17.91
C HIS A 27 -40.05 5.65 -16.50
N MET A 28 -39.63 6.90 -16.37
CA MET A 28 -39.18 7.49 -15.11
C MET A 28 -40.17 8.54 -14.63
N THR A 29 -40.51 8.49 -13.35
CA THR A 29 -41.33 9.52 -12.70
C THR A 29 -40.47 10.29 -11.70
N CYS A 30 -40.39 11.61 -11.86
CA CYS A 30 -39.66 12.45 -10.92
C CYS A 30 -40.33 12.45 -9.54
N THR A 31 -39.54 12.40 -8.47
CA THR A 31 -40.08 12.44 -7.10
C THR A 31 -40.81 13.76 -6.79
N PRO A 32 -41.79 13.75 -5.87
CA PRO A 32 -42.51 14.95 -5.47
C PRO A 32 -41.59 16.11 -5.04
N PRO A 33 -41.97 17.38 -5.32
CA PRO A 33 -43.27 17.83 -5.83
C PRO A 33 -43.41 17.82 -7.36
N CYS A 34 -42.38 17.41 -8.12
CA CYS A 34 -42.37 17.57 -9.58
C CYS A 34 -43.29 16.57 -10.31
N LYS A 35 -43.25 15.28 -9.94
CA LYS A 35 -44.07 14.19 -10.50
C LYS A 35 -44.06 14.07 -12.03
N PHE A 36 -43.08 14.67 -12.71
CA PHE A 36 -42.99 14.62 -14.18
C PHE A 36 -42.56 13.25 -14.66
N GLU A 37 -43.29 12.72 -15.63
CA GLU A 37 -43.06 11.42 -16.27
C GLU A 37 -42.31 11.60 -17.59
N PHE A 38 -41.20 10.90 -17.76
CA PHE A 38 -40.32 11.07 -18.90
C PHE A 38 -39.62 9.77 -19.29
N CYS A 39 -39.15 9.72 -20.53
CA CYS A 39 -38.34 8.62 -21.04
C CYS A 39 -36.87 8.78 -20.62
N TRP A 40 -36.28 7.75 -20.02
CA TRP A 40 -34.89 7.77 -19.55
C TRP A 40 -33.86 7.92 -20.70
N LEU A 41 -34.21 7.50 -21.92
CA LEU A 41 -33.31 7.55 -23.08
C LEU A 41 -33.22 8.97 -23.65
N CYS A 42 -34.35 9.56 -24.06
CA CYS A 42 -34.37 10.86 -24.74
C CYS A 42 -34.67 12.06 -23.83
N LEU A 43 -35.02 11.83 -22.55
CA LEU A 43 -35.46 12.86 -21.61
C LEU A 43 -36.71 13.66 -22.05
N GLY A 44 -37.47 13.15 -23.02
CA GLY A 44 -38.75 13.70 -23.45
C GLY A 44 -39.92 13.25 -22.58
N ALA A 45 -41.06 13.95 -22.67
CA ALA A 45 -42.28 13.60 -21.93
C ALA A 45 -42.74 12.17 -22.27
N TRP A 46 -43.15 11.40 -21.26
CA TRP A 46 -43.62 10.03 -21.49
C TRP A 46 -44.90 9.98 -22.32
N SER A 47 -45.76 11.00 -22.19
CA SER A 47 -46.98 11.17 -22.99
C SER A 47 -46.74 11.16 -24.51
N ASP A 48 -45.54 11.53 -24.94
CA ASP A 48 -45.18 11.63 -26.35
C ASP A 48 -44.68 10.28 -26.93
N HIS A 49 -44.54 9.26 -26.08
CA HIS A 49 -44.11 7.91 -26.46
C HIS A 49 -45.33 7.01 -26.67
N GLY A 50 -45.40 6.33 -27.82
CA GLY A 50 -46.55 5.52 -28.26
C GLY A 50 -46.32 4.94 -29.66
N GLU A 51 -47.39 4.66 -30.43
CA GLU A 51 -47.27 4.11 -31.80
C GLU A 51 -46.39 4.97 -32.73
N ARG A 52 -46.44 6.30 -32.58
CA ARG A 52 -45.63 7.25 -33.36
C ARG A 52 -44.11 7.15 -33.15
N THR A 53 -43.64 6.52 -32.06
CA THR A 53 -42.21 6.37 -31.75
C THR A 53 -41.71 4.93 -31.91
N GLY A 54 -42.49 4.05 -32.54
CA GLY A 54 -42.16 2.63 -32.70
C GLY A 54 -42.64 1.73 -31.57
N GLY A 55 -43.54 2.24 -30.70
CA GLY A 55 -44.05 1.55 -29.50
C GLY A 55 -43.68 2.27 -28.20
N PHE A 56 -44.30 1.90 -27.08
CA PHE A 56 -44.07 2.53 -25.77
C PHE A 56 -42.64 2.35 -25.23
N TYR A 57 -41.88 1.37 -25.76
CA TYR A 57 -40.52 1.06 -25.32
C TYR A 57 -39.44 1.40 -26.36
N ALA A 58 -39.83 1.76 -27.60
CA ALA A 58 -38.92 2.19 -28.64
C ALA A 58 -38.89 3.74 -28.70
N CYS A 59 -37.71 4.31 -28.96
CA CYS A 59 -37.53 5.76 -28.99
C CYS A 59 -36.77 6.20 -30.25
N ASN A 60 -37.50 6.38 -31.36
CA ASN A 60 -36.95 6.87 -32.63
C ASN A 60 -36.17 8.19 -32.49
N ARG A 61 -36.58 9.05 -31.54
CA ARG A 61 -35.90 10.33 -31.24
C ARG A 61 -34.53 10.13 -30.61
N TYR A 62 -34.36 9.11 -29.78
CA TYR A 62 -33.06 8.71 -29.23
C TYR A 62 -32.17 8.12 -30.33
N GLU A 63 -32.72 7.28 -31.21
CA GLU A 63 -31.97 6.69 -32.33
C GLU A 63 -31.45 7.75 -33.30
N THR A 64 -32.28 8.75 -33.61
CA THR A 64 -31.88 9.89 -34.46
C THR A 64 -30.77 10.73 -33.79
N ALA A 65 -30.93 11.08 -32.51
CA ALA A 65 -29.91 11.83 -31.77
C ALA A 65 -28.60 11.04 -31.54
N LYS A 66 -28.67 9.70 -31.55
CA LYS A 66 -27.50 8.81 -31.52
C LYS A 66 -26.79 8.79 -32.88
N GLN A 67 -27.53 8.75 -33.99
CA GLN A 67 -26.97 8.84 -35.35
C GLN A 67 -26.34 10.21 -35.62
N GLU A 68 -26.88 11.27 -35.04
CA GLU A 68 -26.34 12.64 -35.11
C GLU A 68 -25.12 12.88 -34.19
N GLY A 69 -24.67 11.88 -33.42
CA GLY A 69 -23.46 11.94 -32.57
C GLY A 69 -23.59 12.77 -31.28
N VAL A 70 -24.75 13.40 -31.03
CA VAL A 70 -24.99 14.24 -29.84
C VAL A 70 -24.97 13.42 -28.55
N TYR A 71 -25.51 12.20 -28.59
CA TYR A 71 -25.55 11.33 -27.40
C TYR A 71 -24.17 10.79 -27.03
N ASP A 72 -23.34 10.48 -28.03
CA ASP A 72 -22.00 9.90 -27.85
C ASP A 72 -21.08 10.83 -27.04
N GLU A 73 -21.11 12.14 -27.32
CA GLU A 73 -20.35 13.11 -26.53
C GLU A 73 -20.89 13.28 -25.10
N THR A 74 -22.20 13.21 -24.89
CA THR A 74 -22.77 13.29 -23.52
C THR A 74 -22.51 12.03 -22.70
N GLU A 75 -22.52 10.86 -23.33
CA GLU A 75 -22.20 9.57 -22.72
C GLU A 75 -20.70 9.48 -22.39
N ARG A 76 -19.83 9.89 -23.32
CA ARG A 76 -18.39 10.06 -23.10
C ARG A 76 -18.08 11.01 -21.94
N ARG A 77 -18.80 12.13 -21.81
CA ARG A 77 -18.65 13.04 -20.65
C ARG A 77 -19.05 12.40 -19.32
N ARG A 78 -20.13 11.60 -19.29
CA ARG A 78 -20.52 10.87 -18.08
C ARG A 78 -19.49 9.81 -17.73
N GLU A 79 -18.99 9.07 -18.70
CA GLU A 79 -17.95 8.05 -18.49
C GLU A 79 -16.65 8.69 -18.00
N MET A 80 -16.21 9.82 -18.57
CA MET A 80 -15.05 10.57 -18.08
C MET A 80 -15.25 11.06 -16.63
N ALA A 81 -16.45 11.55 -16.30
CA ALA A 81 -16.77 11.96 -14.93
C ALA A 81 -16.79 10.75 -13.97
N LYS A 82 -17.31 9.61 -14.40
CA LYS A 82 -17.31 8.36 -13.63
C LYS A 82 -15.88 7.85 -13.39
N ASN A 83 -15.05 7.77 -14.43
CA ASN A 83 -13.64 7.39 -14.34
C ASN A 83 -12.85 8.32 -13.42
N SER A 84 -13.11 9.62 -13.49
CA SER A 84 -12.51 10.61 -12.58
C SER A 84 -12.93 10.39 -11.12
N LEU A 85 -14.19 10.00 -10.89
CA LEU A 85 -14.71 9.72 -9.56
C LEU A 85 -14.13 8.43 -8.99
N GLU A 86 -14.07 7.38 -9.80
CA GLU A 86 -13.48 6.09 -9.41
C GLU A 86 -12.00 6.26 -9.08
N ARG A 87 -11.25 7.01 -9.90
CA ARG A 87 -9.86 7.39 -9.61
C ARG A 87 -9.76 8.12 -8.28
N TYR A 88 -10.53 9.19 -8.07
CA TYR A 88 -10.50 9.94 -6.81
C TYR A 88 -10.83 9.04 -5.61
N THR A 89 -11.86 8.21 -5.73
CA THR A 89 -12.32 7.30 -4.66
C THR A 89 -11.22 6.32 -4.29
N HIS A 90 -10.58 5.67 -5.27
CA HIS A 90 -9.47 4.75 -5.07
C HIS A 90 -8.35 5.34 -4.21
N TYR A 91 -7.88 6.54 -4.55
CA TYR A 91 -6.78 7.21 -3.85
C TYR A 91 -7.21 7.76 -2.48
N TYR A 92 -8.40 8.37 -2.40
CA TYR A 92 -8.92 8.94 -1.16
C TYR A 92 -9.17 7.86 -0.09
N GLU A 93 -9.76 6.73 -0.45
CA GLU A 93 -10.03 5.63 0.49
C GLU A 93 -8.73 5.08 1.09
N ARG A 94 -7.68 4.95 0.29
CA ARG A 94 -6.36 4.46 0.75
C ARG A 94 -5.62 5.48 1.59
N TRP A 95 -5.71 6.76 1.25
CA TRP A 95 -5.23 7.87 2.08
C TRP A 95 -5.92 7.86 3.46
N ALA A 96 -7.25 7.75 3.47
CA ALA A 96 -8.05 7.77 4.69
C ALA A 96 -7.81 6.51 5.53
N SER A 97 -7.70 5.34 4.90
CA SER A 97 -7.37 4.07 5.54
C SER A 97 -6.00 4.13 6.22
N ASN A 98 -4.96 4.62 5.54
CA ASN A 98 -3.65 4.78 6.16
C ASN A 98 -3.65 5.78 7.33
N GLN A 99 -4.42 6.87 7.25
CA GLN A 99 -4.60 7.78 8.39
C GLN A 99 -5.27 7.10 9.58
N SER A 100 -6.34 6.33 9.34
CA SER A 100 -7.06 5.60 10.38
C SER A 100 -6.17 4.53 11.03
N SER A 101 -5.52 3.71 10.21
CA SER A 101 -4.59 2.67 10.65
C SER A 101 -3.40 3.24 11.42
N ARG A 102 -2.89 4.43 11.03
CA ARG A 102 -1.87 5.15 11.80
C ARG A 102 -2.37 5.55 13.18
N GLN A 103 -3.61 6.05 13.28
CA GLN A 103 -4.20 6.43 14.56
C GLN A 103 -4.37 5.22 15.48
N LYS A 104 -4.80 4.08 14.93
CA LYS A 104 -4.84 2.81 15.68
C LYS A 104 -3.44 2.39 16.15
N ALA A 105 -2.45 2.37 15.25
CA ALA A 105 -1.08 1.99 15.60
C ALA A 105 -0.45 2.91 16.66
N LEU A 106 -0.81 4.20 16.70
CA LEU A 106 -0.40 5.11 17.79
C LEU A 106 -1.02 4.72 19.14
N SER A 107 -2.30 4.35 19.16
CA SER A 107 -2.97 3.84 20.37
C SER A 107 -2.36 2.52 20.84
N ASP A 108 -2.10 1.59 19.91
CA ASP A 108 -1.47 0.30 20.19
C ASP A 108 -0.04 0.48 20.71
N LEU A 109 0.74 1.38 20.09
CA LEU A 109 2.08 1.77 20.57
C LEU A 109 2.03 2.31 22.00
N HIS A 110 1.06 3.18 22.30
CA HIS A 110 0.91 3.72 23.65
C HIS A 110 0.62 2.60 24.65
N GLN A 111 -0.35 1.72 24.35
CA GLN A 111 -0.66 0.57 25.19
C GLN A 111 0.55 -0.36 25.37
N MET A 112 1.34 -0.55 24.30
CA MET A 112 2.56 -1.34 24.35
C MET A 112 3.58 -0.74 25.32
N GLN A 113 3.79 0.57 25.28
CA GLN A 113 4.74 1.28 26.14
C GLN A 113 4.31 1.33 27.60
N THR A 114 3.01 1.45 27.89
CA THR A 114 2.51 1.68 29.26
C THR A 114 2.09 0.43 30.01
N VAL A 115 1.76 -0.66 29.32
CA VAL A 115 1.20 -1.88 29.95
C VAL A 115 1.98 -3.12 29.53
N HIS A 116 2.10 -3.34 28.23
CA HIS A 116 2.53 -4.66 27.73
C HIS A 116 4.04 -4.91 27.86
N ILE A 117 4.88 -3.87 27.79
CA ILE A 117 6.33 -4.03 27.98
C ILE A 117 6.67 -4.47 29.41
N GLU A 118 6.03 -3.88 30.42
CA GLU A 118 6.22 -4.27 31.83
C GLU A 118 5.79 -5.73 32.02
N LYS A 119 4.58 -6.08 31.53
CA LYS A 119 4.08 -7.47 31.57
C LYS A 119 5.05 -8.46 30.90
N LEU A 120 5.54 -8.16 29.69
CA LEU A 120 6.48 -9.02 28.97
C LEU A 120 7.83 -9.14 29.68
N SER A 121 8.29 -8.06 30.32
CA SER A 121 9.53 -8.05 31.11
C SER A 121 9.45 -9.08 32.24
N ASP A 122 8.32 -9.10 32.95
CA ASP A 122 8.06 -10.04 34.03
C ASP A 122 7.90 -11.48 33.51
N THR A 123 7.03 -11.71 32.51
CA THR A 123 6.76 -13.05 31.96
C THR A 123 7.99 -13.68 31.32
N GLN A 124 8.77 -12.92 30.55
CA GLN A 124 9.94 -13.46 29.82
C GLN A 124 11.24 -13.38 30.64
N CYS A 125 11.18 -12.84 31.86
CA CYS A 125 12.35 -12.60 32.71
C CYS A 125 13.46 -11.82 31.98
N GLN A 126 13.10 -10.81 31.18
CA GLN A 126 14.03 -9.98 30.42
C GLN A 126 13.87 -8.51 30.83
N PRO A 127 14.96 -7.75 31.05
CA PRO A 127 14.83 -6.34 31.38
C PRO A 127 14.22 -5.56 30.20
N GLU A 128 13.38 -4.56 30.49
CA GLU A 128 12.71 -3.73 29.47
C GLU A 128 13.66 -3.16 28.39
N SER A 129 14.91 -2.86 28.76
CA SER A 129 15.94 -2.42 27.82
C SER A 129 16.18 -3.38 26.65
N GLN A 130 15.93 -4.68 26.85
CA GLN A 130 16.01 -5.71 25.82
C GLN A 130 14.74 -5.84 24.98
N LEU A 131 13.64 -5.22 25.39
CA LEU A 131 12.33 -5.24 24.70
C LEU A 131 12.10 -4.04 23.78
N LYS A 132 13.05 -3.10 23.71
CA LYS A 132 12.98 -1.90 22.86
C LYS A 132 12.68 -2.17 21.39
N PHE A 133 13.07 -3.34 20.87
CA PHE A 133 12.79 -3.75 19.50
C PHE A 133 11.29 -3.76 19.16
N ILE A 134 10.43 -3.99 20.16
CA ILE A 134 8.97 -3.96 19.99
C ILE A 134 8.49 -2.52 19.78
N THR A 135 8.97 -1.58 20.60
CA THR A 135 8.65 -0.16 20.44
C THR A 135 9.17 0.38 19.11
N GLU A 136 10.38 -0.01 18.71
CA GLU A 136 10.97 0.37 17.42
C GLU A 136 10.12 -0.14 16.23
N ALA A 137 9.60 -1.37 16.32
CA ALA A 137 8.70 -1.92 15.31
C ALA A 137 7.41 -1.11 15.17
N TRP A 138 6.76 -0.76 16.29
CA TRP A 138 5.54 0.04 16.28
C TRP A 138 5.76 1.48 15.79
N LEU A 139 6.86 2.12 16.19
CA LEU A 139 7.26 3.42 15.64
C LEU A 139 7.47 3.35 14.13
N GLN A 140 8.14 2.30 13.64
CA GLN A 140 8.31 2.07 12.22
C GLN A 140 6.96 1.91 11.50
N ILE A 141 6.02 1.13 12.05
CA ILE A 141 4.66 0.97 11.49
C ILE A 141 3.94 2.32 11.40
N VAL A 142 3.97 3.12 12.46
CA VAL A 142 3.33 4.46 12.50
C VAL A 142 3.89 5.37 11.40
N GLU A 143 5.22 5.36 11.21
CA GLU A 143 5.86 6.18 10.18
C GLU A 143 5.60 5.66 8.77
N CYS A 144 5.64 4.35 8.56
CA CYS A 144 5.28 3.73 7.29
C CYS A 144 3.85 4.09 6.87
N ARG A 145 2.87 4.06 7.79
CA ARG A 145 1.49 4.50 7.51
C ARG A 145 1.41 5.99 7.16
N ARG A 146 2.24 6.83 7.80
CA ARG A 146 2.34 8.26 7.47
C ARG A 146 2.84 8.46 6.04
N VAL A 147 3.89 7.75 5.64
CA VAL A 147 4.45 7.83 4.30
C VAL A 147 3.44 7.33 3.26
N LEU A 148 2.84 6.15 3.45
CA LEU A 148 1.85 5.61 2.51
C LEU A 148 0.65 6.54 2.28
N LYS A 149 0.14 7.15 3.36
CA LYS A 149 -0.91 8.16 3.24
C LYS A 149 -0.55 9.22 2.20
N TRP A 150 0.68 9.75 2.24
CA TRP A 150 1.11 10.79 1.32
C TRP A 150 1.54 10.26 -0.05
N THR A 151 2.00 9.01 -0.15
CA THR A 151 2.27 8.41 -1.47
C THR A 151 0.99 8.23 -2.29
N TYR A 152 -0.16 7.97 -1.66
CA TYR A 152 -1.45 7.99 -2.36
C TYR A 152 -1.86 9.39 -2.85
N ALA A 153 -1.56 10.44 -2.09
CA ALA A 153 -1.77 11.80 -2.57
C ALA A 153 -0.85 12.11 -3.76
N TYR A 154 0.43 11.70 -3.68
CA TYR A 154 1.40 11.84 -4.77
C TYR A 154 0.95 11.10 -6.04
N GLY A 155 0.61 9.82 -5.90
CA GLY A 155 0.17 8.98 -7.02
C GLY A 155 -1.09 9.49 -7.72
N TYR A 156 -2.01 10.15 -6.99
CA TYR A 156 -3.19 10.79 -7.59
C TYR A 156 -2.81 11.90 -8.58
N TYR A 157 -1.75 12.66 -8.31
CA TYR A 157 -1.29 13.75 -9.18
C TYR A 157 -0.22 13.33 -10.19
N LEU A 158 0.23 12.07 -10.15
CA LEU A 158 1.19 11.56 -11.12
C LEU A 158 0.57 11.49 -12.52
N PRO A 159 1.20 12.08 -13.57
CA PRO A 159 0.61 12.14 -14.91
C PRO A 159 0.47 10.75 -15.56
N GLU A 160 -0.69 10.47 -16.15
CA GLU A 160 -0.96 9.15 -16.76
C GLU A 160 -0.12 8.83 -18.00
N HIS A 161 0.38 9.85 -18.70
CA HIS A 161 1.18 9.67 -19.90
C HIS A 161 2.60 9.17 -19.57
N GLU A 162 3.09 9.38 -18.34
CA GLU A 162 4.39 8.91 -17.86
C GLU A 162 4.31 7.47 -17.35
N ARG A 163 3.91 6.54 -18.24
CA ARG A 163 3.60 5.15 -17.88
C ARG A 163 4.73 4.43 -17.11
N ALA A 164 5.98 4.63 -17.53
CA ALA A 164 7.12 3.96 -16.92
C ALA A 164 7.38 4.46 -15.47
N ARG A 165 7.23 5.77 -15.21
CA ARG A 165 7.30 6.33 -13.86
C ARG A 165 6.17 5.86 -12.98
N LYS A 166 4.95 5.80 -13.53
CA LYS A 166 3.79 5.28 -12.81
C LYS A 166 3.99 3.82 -12.40
N GLN A 167 4.44 2.97 -13.32
CA GLN A 167 4.70 1.55 -13.02
C GLN A 167 5.80 1.37 -11.98
N PHE A 168 6.89 2.13 -12.07
CA PHE A 168 7.97 2.07 -11.09
C PHE A 168 7.53 2.55 -9.70
N PHE A 169 6.76 3.64 -9.64
CA PHE A 169 6.14 4.10 -8.41
C PHE A 169 5.21 3.04 -7.78
N GLU A 170 4.31 2.46 -8.58
CA GLU A 170 3.37 1.43 -8.12
C GLU A 170 4.11 0.18 -7.61
N TYR A 171 5.21 -0.20 -8.25
CA TYR A 171 6.09 -1.29 -7.81
C TYR A 171 6.71 -0.99 -6.43
N LEU A 172 7.35 0.16 -6.27
CA LEU A 172 7.98 0.55 -5.00
C LEU A 172 6.94 0.70 -3.88
N GLN A 173 5.78 1.29 -4.19
CA GLN A 173 4.67 1.41 -3.26
C GLN A 173 4.18 0.01 -2.82
N GLY A 174 3.99 -0.91 -3.77
CA GLY A 174 3.55 -2.28 -3.49
C GLY A 174 4.51 -3.07 -2.60
N GLU A 175 5.82 -2.97 -2.85
CA GLU A 175 6.85 -3.61 -2.00
C GLU A 175 6.82 -3.05 -0.56
N ALA A 176 6.71 -1.73 -0.42
CA ALA A 176 6.61 -1.06 0.88
C ALA A 176 5.33 -1.44 1.63
N GLU A 177 4.19 -1.50 0.96
CA GLU A 177 2.92 -1.94 1.56
C GLU A 177 2.98 -3.38 2.03
N SER A 178 3.48 -4.29 1.20
CA SER A 178 3.64 -5.70 1.56
C SER A 178 4.60 -5.87 2.74
N GLY A 179 5.69 -5.11 2.80
CA GLY A 179 6.59 -5.07 3.94
C GLY A 179 5.90 -4.59 5.22
N LEU A 180 5.12 -3.52 5.12
CA LEU A 180 4.39 -2.97 6.25
C LEU A 180 3.35 -3.95 6.82
N GLU A 181 2.54 -4.58 5.97
CA GLU A 181 1.51 -5.52 6.47
C GLU A 181 2.13 -6.74 7.17
N ARG A 182 3.26 -7.26 6.66
CA ARG A 182 4.01 -8.35 7.34
C ARG A 182 4.54 -7.92 8.70
N LEU A 183 5.16 -6.75 8.78
CA LEU A 183 5.66 -6.20 10.04
C LEU A 183 4.52 -5.99 11.04
N HIS A 184 3.42 -5.38 10.60
CA HIS A 184 2.26 -5.09 11.43
C HIS A 184 1.59 -6.37 11.93
N GLN A 185 1.42 -7.38 11.08
CA GLN A 185 0.90 -8.68 11.49
C GLN A 185 1.77 -9.34 12.56
N CYS A 186 3.10 -9.31 12.41
CA CYS A 186 4.02 -9.86 13.41
C CYS A 186 3.92 -9.10 14.74
N ALA A 187 3.87 -7.75 14.70
CA ALA A 187 3.78 -6.91 15.88
C ALA A 187 2.42 -7.01 16.61
N GLU A 188 1.31 -7.25 15.89
CA GLU A 188 -0.04 -7.30 16.46
C GLU A 188 -0.47 -8.73 16.83
N LYS A 189 -0.27 -9.70 15.93
CA LYS A 189 -0.81 -11.07 16.10
C LYS A 189 0.17 -12.03 16.73
N GLU A 190 1.42 -12.04 16.25
CA GLU A 190 2.41 -13.00 16.74
C GLU A 190 2.92 -12.61 18.13
N LEU A 191 3.04 -11.30 18.40
CA LEU A 191 3.38 -10.80 19.74
C LEU A 191 2.35 -11.21 20.80
N GLN A 192 1.06 -11.24 20.42
CA GLN A 192 -0.04 -11.52 21.36
C GLN A 192 0.11 -12.88 22.03
N VAL A 193 0.67 -13.88 21.34
CA VAL A 193 0.93 -15.21 21.90
C VAL A 193 1.79 -15.13 23.16
N PHE A 194 2.84 -14.31 23.13
CA PHE A 194 3.74 -14.13 24.27
C PHE A 194 3.18 -13.21 25.37
N LEU A 195 2.17 -12.41 25.04
CA LEU A 195 1.44 -11.60 26.01
C LEU A 195 0.40 -12.42 26.79
N ASP A 196 -0.12 -13.47 26.18
CA ASP A 196 -1.11 -14.36 26.79
C ASP A 196 -0.46 -15.54 27.54
N ASP A 197 0.83 -15.81 27.30
CA ASP A 197 1.60 -16.82 28.03
C ASP A 197 1.87 -16.40 29.49
N GLU A 198 1.79 -17.38 30.39
CA GLU A 198 2.12 -17.22 31.82
C GLU A 198 3.59 -17.55 32.13
N ASP A 199 4.26 -18.30 31.25
CA ASP A 199 5.63 -18.78 31.43
C ASP A 199 6.58 -18.25 30.33
N PRO A 200 7.89 -18.11 30.59
CA PRO A 200 8.87 -17.72 29.58
C PRO A 200 8.93 -18.71 28.41
N SER A 201 8.87 -18.19 27.19
CA SER A 201 8.92 -19.01 25.97
C SER A 201 10.31 -19.03 25.36
N ARG A 202 10.78 -20.22 24.98
CA ARG A 202 12.06 -20.37 24.26
C ARG A 202 12.02 -19.76 22.86
N GLU A 203 10.82 -19.67 22.27
CA GLU A 203 10.58 -19.12 20.93
C GLU A 203 10.61 -17.58 20.92
N PHE A 204 10.61 -16.93 22.09
CA PHE A 204 10.63 -15.47 22.19
C PHE A 204 11.89 -14.84 21.57
N ASN A 205 13.03 -15.52 21.63
CA ASN A 205 14.26 -15.04 20.98
C ASN A 205 14.19 -15.12 19.45
N ASP A 206 13.52 -16.14 18.92
CA ASP A 206 13.29 -16.28 17.49
C ASP A 206 12.31 -15.21 17.01
N PHE A 207 11.23 -14.97 17.78
CA PHE A 207 10.31 -13.85 17.55
C PHE A 207 11.03 -12.51 17.57
N ARG A 208 11.91 -12.26 18.54
CA ARG A 208 12.72 -11.03 18.61
C ARG A 208 13.52 -10.82 17.35
N THR A 209 14.23 -11.85 16.90
CA THR A 209 15.04 -11.79 15.68
C THR A 209 14.18 -11.51 14.46
N LYS A 210 13.02 -12.18 14.35
CA LYS A 210 12.05 -11.97 13.27
C LYS A 210 11.49 -10.55 13.26
N LEU A 211 11.00 -10.04 14.39
CA LEU A 211 10.40 -8.71 14.47
C LEU A 211 11.43 -7.61 14.16
N ALA A 212 12.63 -7.71 14.73
CA ALA A 212 13.72 -6.77 14.46
C ALA A 212 14.14 -6.80 12.98
N GLY A 213 14.24 -7.99 12.39
CA GLY A 213 14.54 -8.13 10.97
C GLY A 213 13.45 -7.54 10.08
N LEU A 214 12.17 -7.79 10.38
CA LEU A 214 11.04 -7.24 9.61
C LEU A 214 11.02 -5.72 9.71
N THR A 215 11.32 -5.18 10.90
CA THR A 215 11.43 -3.74 11.12
C THR A 215 12.51 -3.12 10.23
N SER A 216 13.68 -3.73 10.16
CA SER A 216 14.77 -3.26 9.30
C SER A 216 14.44 -3.37 7.81
N VAL A 217 13.88 -4.50 7.38
CA VAL A 217 13.53 -4.72 5.97
C VAL A 217 12.44 -3.74 5.52
N THR A 218 11.40 -3.55 6.34
CA THR A 218 10.34 -2.59 6.06
C THR A 218 10.89 -1.17 6.01
N ARG A 219 11.81 -0.80 6.90
CA ARG A 219 12.49 0.50 6.82
C ARG A 219 13.17 0.70 5.46
N ASN A 220 13.94 -0.27 4.99
CA ASN A 220 14.65 -0.19 3.71
C ASN A 220 13.68 0.01 2.53
N TYR A 221 12.55 -0.71 2.50
CA TYR A 221 11.54 -0.50 1.44
C TYR A 221 11.00 0.92 1.42
N PHE A 222 10.77 1.52 2.59
CA PHE A 222 10.27 2.89 2.70
C PHE A 222 11.34 3.93 2.40
N GLU A 223 12.59 3.71 2.79
CA GLU A 223 13.73 4.58 2.42
C GLU A 223 13.91 4.61 0.90
N ASN A 224 13.93 3.44 0.25
CA ASN A 224 14.01 3.34 -1.21
C ASN A 224 12.82 4.05 -1.91
N LEU A 225 11.61 3.90 -1.38
CA LEU A 225 10.43 4.58 -1.91
C LEU A 225 10.54 6.10 -1.77
N VAL A 226 10.96 6.60 -0.61
CA VAL A 226 11.12 8.04 -0.37
C VAL A 226 12.23 8.62 -1.25
N GLU A 227 13.38 7.97 -1.34
CA GLU A 227 14.49 8.40 -2.20
C GLU A 227 14.07 8.48 -3.67
N ALA A 228 13.37 7.46 -4.18
CA ALA A 228 12.87 7.46 -5.55
C ALA A 228 11.86 8.61 -5.80
N LEU A 229 11.03 8.95 -4.81
CA LEU A 229 10.09 10.06 -4.89
C LEU A 229 10.80 11.43 -4.86
N GLU A 230 11.81 11.59 -4.01
CA GLU A 230 12.63 12.81 -3.91
C GLU A 230 13.41 13.07 -5.21
N ASN A 231 13.88 12.02 -5.87
CA ASN A 231 14.54 12.09 -7.16
C ASN A 231 13.57 12.21 -8.36
N GLY A 232 12.26 12.33 -8.11
CA GLY A 232 11.26 12.49 -9.16
C GLY A 232 11.12 11.27 -10.08
N LEU A 233 11.40 10.07 -9.55
CA LEU A 233 11.32 8.79 -10.26
C LEU A 233 12.24 8.75 -11.50
N SER A 234 13.42 9.37 -11.41
CA SER A 234 14.40 9.39 -12.51
C SER A 234 15.03 8.03 -12.81
N ASP A 235 15.05 7.11 -11.84
CA ASP A 235 15.74 5.81 -11.95
C ASP A 235 15.11 4.87 -12.99
N VAL A 236 13.88 5.18 -13.40
CA VAL A 236 13.18 4.57 -14.53
C VAL A 236 14.02 4.62 -15.81
N TYR A 237 14.80 5.70 -16.00
CA TYR A 237 15.66 5.89 -17.16
C TYR A 237 17.06 5.27 -16.97
N SER A 238 17.49 5.06 -15.74
CA SER A 238 18.77 4.46 -15.39
C SER A 238 18.77 2.94 -15.60
N ASN A 239 17.63 2.27 -15.43
CA ASN A 239 17.52 0.82 -15.64
C ASN A 239 17.58 0.38 -17.12
N GLY A 240 17.66 1.31 -18.08
CA GLY A 240 17.95 1.02 -19.48
C GLY A 240 19.44 0.84 -19.79
N ALA A 241 20.35 1.22 -18.86
CA ALA A 241 21.79 1.12 -19.05
C ALA A 241 22.50 0.92 -17.69
N ASN A 242 23.02 -0.28 -17.46
CA ASN A 242 23.90 -0.70 -16.35
C ASN A 242 23.24 -1.38 -15.14
N SER A 243 22.71 -2.59 -15.35
CA SER A 243 22.85 -3.62 -14.31
C SER A 243 24.25 -4.23 -14.40
N SER A 244 25.22 -3.61 -13.73
CA SER A 244 26.54 -4.18 -13.34
C SER A 244 27.49 -3.11 -12.83
N LYS A 245 27.22 -2.52 -11.66
CA LYS A 245 28.30 -1.98 -10.82
C LYS A 245 28.06 -2.34 -9.36
N THR A 246 28.52 -3.54 -9.03
CA THR A 246 28.99 -3.91 -7.70
C THR A 246 30.00 -2.87 -7.20
N THR A 247 29.76 -2.34 -6.01
CA THR A 247 30.73 -1.54 -5.25
C THR A 247 31.88 -2.44 -4.83
N SER A 248 32.90 -2.55 -5.69
CA SER A 248 34.18 -3.18 -5.36
C SER A 248 35.03 -2.22 -4.53
N SER A 249 35.05 -2.40 -3.22
CA SER A 249 36.04 -1.80 -2.34
C SER A 249 37.42 -2.41 -2.60
N LYS A 250 38.29 -1.68 -3.31
CA LYS A 250 39.70 -2.05 -3.48
C LYS A 250 40.49 -1.70 -2.23
N ASN A 251 41.05 -2.71 -1.57
CA ASN A 251 42.20 -2.58 -0.67
C ASN A 251 43.48 -2.98 -1.42
N ALA A 252 44.50 -2.12 -1.37
CA ALA A 252 45.94 -2.42 -1.48
C ALA A 252 46.72 -1.12 -1.25
N ALA A 253 47.91 -1.03 -0.65
CA ALA A 253 48.72 -1.82 0.28
C ALA A 253 49.94 -0.89 0.55
N GLY A 254 50.48 -0.84 1.78
CA GLY A 254 51.62 0.03 2.09
C GLY A 254 52.25 -0.27 3.44
N SER A 255 53.28 -1.11 3.41
CA SER A 255 54.13 -1.67 4.47
C SER A 255 54.70 -0.69 5.53
N SER A 256 54.78 -1.09 6.81
CA SER A 256 56.07 -1.21 7.55
C SER A 256 55.96 -1.70 9.01
N LYS A 257 56.85 -2.66 9.31
CA LYS A 257 57.37 -3.22 10.58
C LYS A 257 57.10 -2.50 11.92
N ARG A 258 56.75 -3.27 12.96
CA ARG A 258 57.64 -3.53 14.14
C ARG A 258 57.11 -4.61 15.10
N VAL A 259 58.07 -5.19 15.81
CA VAL A 259 58.10 -6.39 16.66
C VAL A 259 57.53 -6.14 18.05
N GLY A 260 56.87 -7.14 18.66
CA GLY A 260 56.55 -7.18 20.09
C GLY A 260 55.97 -8.53 20.52
N ARG A 261 56.62 -9.18 21.48
CA ARG A 261 56.48 -10.58 21.90
C ARG A 261 55.70 -10.64 23.22
N GLY A 262 54.73 -11.55 23.37
CA GLY A 262 54.00 -11.74 24.64
C GLY A 262 53.15 -13.01 24.67
N LYS A 263 53.45 -13.89 25.63
CA LYS A 263 52.94 -15.24 25.87
C LYS A 263 51.63 -15.20 26.68
N GLY A 264 50.68 -16.11 26.45
CA GLY A 264 49.55 -16.32 27.36
C GLY A 264 48.51 -17.35 26.88
N THR A 265 48.27 -18.36 27.70
CA THR A 265 47.60 -19.64 27.44
C THR A 265 46.08 -19.66 27.76
N ILE A 266 45.32 -20.42 26.96
CA ILE A 266 44.14 -21.29 27.26
C ILE A 266 42.87 -20.63 27.85
N ARG A 267 41.76 -20.65 27.10
CA ARG A 267 40.56 -21.50 27.35
C ARG A 267 39.48 -21.28 26.28
N ALA A 268 38.96 -22.40 25.79
CA ALA A 268 37.86 -22.50 24.85
C ALA A 268 36.53 -22.07 25.50
N SER A 269 35.71 -21.38 24.73
CA SER A 269 34.25 -21.46 24.83
C SER A 269 33.69 -21.31 23.42
N MET A 270 32.98 -22.34 22.97
CA MET A 270 32.41 -22.44 21.64
C MET A 270 31.25 -21.45 21.51
N SER A 271 31.48 -20.36 20.80
CA SER A 271 30.42 -19.56 20.19
C SER A 271 30.44 -19.90 18.71
N ASN A 272 29.33 -20.47 18.22
CA ASN A 272 29.14 -20.77 16.81
C ASN A 272 28.96 -19.45 16.06
N ARG A 273 30.07 -18.72 15.86
CA ARG A 273 30.12 -17.56 14.95
C ARG A 273 30.01 -18.11 13.54
N MET A 274 28.81 -18.04 12.98
CA MET A 274 28.59 -18.19 11.54
C MET A 274 29.52 -17.20 10.84
N THR A 275 30.49 -17.73 10.10
CA THR A 275 31.37 -16.96 9.23
C THR A 275 30.54 -16.37 8.08
N ASP A 276 30.90 -15.17 7.64
CA ASP A 276 30.24 -14.42 6.54
C ASP A 276 30.04 -15.27 5.27
N ASP A 277 30.87 -16.30 5.07
CA ASP A 277 30.80 -17.26 3.97
C ASP A 277 29.55 -18.16 3.94
N ASN A 278 28.69 -18.14 4.97
CA ASN A 278 27.50 -19.01 5.08
C ASN A 278 26.14 -18.30 4.90
N LEU A 279 26.13 -17.01 4.54
CA LEU A 279 24.89 -16.26 4.30
C LEU A 279 24.76 -15.84 2.83
N TRP A 280 23.52 -15.59 2.38
CA TRP A 280 23.21 -14.92 1.13
C TRP A 280 22.24 -13.76 1.38
N SER A 281 22.53 -12.60 0.78
CA SER A 281 21.65 -11.44 0.87
C SER A 281 20.55 -11.54 -0.18
N CYS A 282 19.29 -11.36 0.24
CA CYS A 282 18.18 -11.33 -0.69
C CYS A 282 18.28 -10.13 -1.63
N GLU A 283 18.22 -10.33 -2.95
CA GLU A 283 18.29 -9.23 -3.92
C GLU A 283 17.09 -8.28 -3.82
N HIS A 284 15.95 -8.77 -3.31
CA HIS A 284 14.72 -7.98 -3.19
C HIS A 284 14.63 -7.18 -1.89
N CYS A 285 15.09 -7.75 -0.77
CA CYS A 285 14.92 -7.13 0.55
C CYS A 285 16.22 -6.94 1.33
N THR A 286 17.37 -7.27 0.74
CA THR A 286 18.74 -7.18 1.30
C THR A 286 19.01 -7.99 2.57
N TYR A 287 18.01 -8.69 3.11
CA TYR A 287 18.14 -9.50 4.31
C TYR A 287 19.13 -10.65 4.11
N ALA A 288 19.98 -10.88 5.11
CA ALA A 288 20.94 -11.98 5.12
C ALA A 288 20.27 -13.28 5.58
N ASN A 289 20.16 -14.24 4.66
CA ASN A 289 19.57 -15.55 4.89
C ASN A 289 20.66 -16.62 5.01
N ALA A 290 20.39 -17.71 5.73
CA ALA A 290 21.28 -18.86 5.75
C ALA A 290 21.43 -19.49 4.34
N LYS A 291 22.62 -19.97 3.97
CA LYS A 291 22.86 -20.69 2.70
C LYS A 291 21.98 -21.91 2.47
N SER A 292 21.41 -22.50 3.52
CA SER A 292 20.47 -23.63 3.43
C SER A 292 19.05 -23.21 3.03
N ALA A 293 18.68 -21.94 3.17
CA ALA A 293 17.36 -21.45 2.83
C ALA A 293 17.22 -21.24 1.30
N THR A 294 16.17 -21.82 0.71
CA THR A 294 15.81 -21.69 -0.72
C THR A 294 14.89 -20.50 -0.99
N THR A 295 14.28 -19.94 0.05
CA THR A 295 13.49 -18.71 0.03
C THR A 295 14.01 -17.75 1.09
N CYS A 296 13.85 -16.46 0.86
CA CYS A 296 14.16 -15.46 1.86
C CYS A 296 13.20 -15.61 3.05
N GLN A 297 13.73 -15.74 4.25
CA GLN A 297 12.94 -15.88 5.48
C GLN A 297 12.08 -14.65 5.80
N MET A 298 12.39 -13.51 5.17
CA MET A 298 11.71 -12.24 5.44
C MET A 298 10.68 -11.89 4.37
N CYS A 299 11.04 -11.98 3.09
CA CYS A 299 10.17 -11.62 1.98
C CYS A 299 9.60 -12.80 1.19
N ASN A 300 9.94 -14.03 1.57
CA ASN A 300 9.51 -15.27 0.92
C ASN A 300 9.87 -15.38 -0.57
N GLN A 301 10.67 -14.45 -1.10
CA GLN A 301 11.16 -14.51 -2.47
C GLN A 301 12.15 -15.67 -2.62
N GLN A 302 12.09 -16.37 -3.73
CA GLN A 302 13.03 -17.45 -4.02
C GLN A 302 14.46 -16.90 -4.10
N ARG A 303 15.39 -17.73 -3.66
CA ARG A 303 16.81 -17.50 -3.88
C ARG A 303 17.09 -17.58 -5.39
N PRO A 304 17.83 -16.62 -5.98
CA PRO A 304 18.32 -16.71 -7.35
C PRO A 304 19.13 -17.99 -7.59
#